data_AF-A0A7Y2CYY7-F1
#
_entry.id   AF-A0A7Y2CYY7-F1
#
_cell.length_a   1.000
_cell.length_b   1.000
_cell.length_c   1.000
_cell.angle_alpha   90.00
_cell.angle_beta   90.00
_cell.angle_gamma   90.00
#
_symmetry.space_group_name_H-M   'P 1'
#
loop_
_entity.id
_entity.type
_entity.pdbx_description
1 polymer ?
#
loop_
_entity_poly.entity_id
_entity_poly.type
_entity_poly.pdbx_seq_one_letter_code
_entity_poly.pdbx_strand_id
1 'polypeptide(L)'
;MGYRDDLYRPVHMIGYTGALNAFPSVYFFNPEDGCYGHITQQHTLPANIGRESVKDHEDYRISNEFIDGKTRNVERRNGRIFHRSRNPFVPICDSRFFPNAKTDFRCYALLAPAIVRFPEMKEWSRMGRDEREAHKRRYFPT
;
A
#
# COMPACT_ATOMS: atom_id res chain seq x y z
N MET A 1 16.69 -14.12 0.77
CA MET A 1 16.29 -12.94 -0.04
C MET A 1 14.78 -12.88 0.00
N GLY A 2 14.22 -11.78 0.49
CA GLY A 2 12.77 -11.55 0.55
C GLY A 2 12.22 -11.14 -0.82
N TYR A 3 10.90 -11.20 -0.97
CA TYR A 3 10.24 -10.86 -2.22
C TYR A 3 10.46 -9.36 -2.55
N ARG A 4 11.19 -9.06 -3.65
CA ARG A 4 11.47 -7.69 -4.15
C ARG A 4 12.04 -6.74 -3.09
N ASP A 5 13.13 -7.17 -2.46
CA ASP A 5 13.89 -6.37 -1.47
C ASP A 5 14.50 -5.08 -2.07
N ASP A 6 14.53 -4.95 -3.39
CA ASP A 6 14.88 -3.72 -4.12
C ASP A 6 13.84 -2.61 -3.93
N LEU A 7 12.54 -2.94 -3.97
CA LEU A 7 11.46 -1.98 -3.74
C LEU A 7 11.21 -1.75 -2.24
N TYR A 8 11.07 -2.83 -1.46
CA TYR A 8 10.63 -2.78 -0.07
C TYR A 8 11.74 -2.32 0.88
N ARG A 9 12.19 -1.08 0.71
CA ARG A 9 13.27 -0.44 1.45
C ARG A 9 12.78 0.85 2.10
N PRO A 10 13.37 1.29 3.22
CA PRO A 10 12.95 2.53 3.86
C PRO A 10 12.97 3.74 2.94
N VAL A 11 14.01 3.86 2.10
CA VAL A 11 14.17 4.97 1.15
C VAL A 11 13.05 5.08 0.11
N HIS A 12 12.31 4.00 -0.14
CA HIS A 12 11.19 4.00 -1.08
C HIS A 12 9.83 4.19 -0.38
N MET A 13 9.78 4.31 0.95
CA MET A 13 8.51 4.54 1.65
C MET A 13 7.98 5.94 1.35
N ILE A 14 6.74 6.04 0.87
CA ILE A 14 6.10 7.32 0.52
C ILE A 14 4.98 7.71 1.49
N GLY A 15 4.41 6.76 2.22
CA GLY A 15 3.38 7.03 3.21
C GLY A 15 2.66 5.79 3.69
N TYR A 16 1.53 6.01 4.37
CA TYR A 16 0.73 4.93 4.93
C TYR A 16 -0.77 5.24 4.91
N THR A 17 -1.60 4.22 5.13
CA THR A 17 -3.04 4.37 5.39
C THR A 17 -3.43 3.61 6.65
N GLY A 18 -4.29 4.21 7.46
CA GLY A 18 -4.66 3.71 8.80
C GLY A 18 -3.91 4.44 9.92
N ALA A 19 -4.11 4.01 11.17
CA ALA A 19 -3.45 4.63 12.32
C ALA A 19 -2.01 4.13 12.46
N LEU A 20 -1.08 5.06 12.70
CA LEU A 20 0.36 4.79 12.76
C LEU A 20 0.73 3.72 13.80
N ASN A 21 0.00 3.68 14.92
CA ASN A 21 0.19 2.74 16.03
C ASN A 21 -0.68 1.47 15.92
N ALA A 22 -1.44 1.28 14.83
CA ALA A 22 -2.36 0.16 14.65
C ALA A 22 -2.04 -0.65 13.39
N PHE A 23 -0.76 -0.95 13.16
CA PHE A 23 -0.29 -1.79 12.05
C PHE A 23 -0.85 -1.34 10.68
N PRO A 24 -0.54 -0.11 10.23
CA PRO A 24 -1.09 0.45 9.00
C PRO A 24 -0.55 -0.25 7.74
N SER A 25 -1.19 0.01 6.59
CA SER A 25 -0.59 -0.34 5.29
C SER A 25 0.46 0.70 4.92
N VAL A 26 1.67 0.25 4.58
CA VAL A 26 2.82 1.10 4.21
C VAL A 26 3.03 1.05 2.71
N TYR A 27 3.16 2.21 2.07
CA TYR A 27 3.25 2.36 0.62
C TYR A 27 4.68 2.68 0.19
N PHE A 28 5.08 2.09 -0.93
CA PHE A 28 6.42 2.18 -1.49
C PHE A 28 6.37 2.61 -2.95
N PHE A 29 7.29 3.46 -3.36
CA PHE A 29 7.51 3.88 -4.74
C PHE A 29 9.00 4.08 -5.02
N ASN A 30 9.51 3.41 -6.05
CA ASN A 30 10.84 3.64 -6.58
C ASN A 30 10.74 4.51 -7.83
N PRO A 31 11.29 5.73 -7.82
CA PRO A 31 11.23 6.62 -8.98
C PRO A 31 12.18 6.26 -10.12
N GLU A 32 13.18 5.42 -9.86
CA GLU A 32 14.18 5.07 -10.88
C GLU A 32 13.59 4.11 -11.93
N ASP A 33 12.72 3.21 -11.50
CA ASP A 33 12.09 2.19 -12.34
C ASP A 33 10.55 2.30 -12.39
N GLY A 34 9.96 3.25 -11.66
CA GLY A 34 8.50 3.45 -11.59
C GLY A 34 7.77 2.30 -10.89
N CYS A 35 8.47 1.46 -10.12
CA CYS A 35 7.88 0.36 -9.38
C CYS A 35 7.22 0.84 -8.09
N TYR A 36 6.15 0.17 -7.69
CA TYR A 36 5.41 0.45 -6.47
C TYR A 36 4.68 -0.76 -5.92
N GLY A 37 4.28 -0.62 -4.68
CA GLY A 37 3.57 -1.63 -3.92
C GLY A 37 3.28 -1.13 -2.52
N HIS A 38 2.68 -2.00 -1.72
CA HIS A 38 2.44 -1.71 -0.32
C HIS A 38 2.55 -2.98 0.51
N ILE A 39 2.86 -2.80 1.80
CA ILE A 39 2.81 -3.85 2.81
C ILE A 39 1.59 -3.59 3.67
N THR A 40 0.64 -4.51 3.69
CA THR A 40 -0.49 -4.44 4.62
C THR A 40 -0.17 -5.25 5.86
N GLN A 41 -0.08 -4.59 7.02
CA GLN A 41 0.30 -5.26 8.27
C GLN A 41 -0.90 -5.88 9.00
N GLN A 42 -2.09 -5.30 8.85
CA GLN A 42 -3.33 -5.80 9.44
C GLN A 42 -4.52 -5.62 8.48
N HIS A 43 -5.33 -6.66 8.35
CA HIS A 43 -6.53 -6.63 7.54
C HIS A 43 -7.56 -7.65 8.05
N THR A 44 -8.86 -7.40 7.83
CA THR A 44 -9.93 -8.33 8.24
C THR A 44 -9.89 -9.64 7.46
N LEU A 45 -9.45 -9.57 6.20
CA LEU A 45 -9.08 -10.72 5.37
C LEU A 45 -7.58 -11.04 5.56
N PRO A 46 -7.23 -12.20 6.15
CA PRO A 46 -5.83 -12.60 6.33
C PRO A 46 -5.04 -12.64 5.03
N ALA A 47 -5.66 -13.06 3.92
CA ALA A 47 -5.02 -13.13 2.62
C ALA A 47 -4.49 -11.78 2.10
N ASN A 48 -5.00 -10.66 2.62
CA ASN A 48 -4.53 -9.31 2.24
C ASN A 48 -3.32 -8.83 3.04
N ILE A 49 -2.90 -9.55 4.08
CA ILE A 49 -1.75 -9.22 4.92
C ILE A 49 -0.46 -9.67 4.21
N GLY A 50 0.56 -8.81 4.20
CA GLY A 50 1.87 -9.08 3.58
C GLY A 50 2.24 -8.08 2.48
N ARG A 51 3.33 -8.37 1.75
CA ARG A 51 3.80 -7.58 0.61
C ARG A 51 2.86 -7.72 -0.58
N GLU A 52 2.46 -6.62 -1.20
CA GLU A 52 1.80 -6.68 -2.49
C GLU A 52 2.77 -7.15 -3.59
N SER A 53 2.27 -7.85 -4.61
CA SER A 53 3.02 -8.04 -5.84
C SER A 53 3.49 -6.69 -6.40
N VAL A 54 4.79 -6.51 -6.63
CA VAL A 54 5.31 -5.27 -7.20
C VAL A 54 4.71 -5.04 -8.58
N LYS A 55 4.33 -3.79 -8.83
CA LYS A 55 3.75 -3.35 -10.09
C LYS A 55 4.54 -2.13 -10.55
N ASP A 56 4.57 -1.92 -11.85
CA ASP A 56 5.22 -0.79 -12.50
C ASP A 56 4.19 -0.06 -13.36
N HIS A 57 4.27 1.27 -13.37
CA HIS A 57 3.44 2.11 -14.22
C HIS A 57 3.96 3.55 -14.20
N GLU A 58 4.25 4.10 -15.37
CA GLU A 58 4.80 5.46 -15.55
C GLU A 58 3.94 6.57 -14.94
N ASP A 59 2.61 6.42 -15.01
CA ASP A 59 1.65 7.40 -14.53
C ASP A 59 1.04 7.05 -13.16
N TYR A 60 1.65 6.13 -12.41
CA TYR A 60 1.13 5.77 -11.09
C TYR A 60 0.98 7.03 -10.22
N ARG A 61 -0.23 7.23 -9.68
CA ARG A 61 -0.52 8.33 -8.75
C ARG A 61 -1.31 7.82 -7.55
N ILE A 62 -1.02 8.41 -6.41
CA ILE A 62 -1.72 8.19 -5.15
C ILE A 62 -2.16 9.56 -4.60
N SER A 63 -3.42 9.67 -4.22
CA SER A 63 -3.98 10.94 -3.73
C SER A 63 -5.15 10.72 -2.77
N ASN A 64 -5.46 11.74 -1.98
CA ASN A 64 -6.65 11.76 -1.14
C ASN A 64 -7.82 12.41 -1.87
N GLU A 65 -8.98 11.76 -1.86
CA GLU A 65 -10.20 12.27 -2.48
C GLU A 65 -11.41 12.13 -1.57
N PHE A 66 -12.35 13.07 -1.71
CA PHE A 66 -13.60 13.04 -0.99
C PHE A 66 -14.63 12.18 -1.75
N ILE A 67 -14.88 10.97 -1.26
CA ILE A 67 -15.76 9.97 -1.88
C ILE A 67 -16.73 9.43 -0.82
N ASP A 68 -18.03 9.46 -1.12
CA ASP A 68 -19.11 9.02 -0.23
C ASP A 68 -19.05 9.70 1.16
N GLY A 69 -18.80 11.02 1.17
CA GLY A 69 -18.75 11.80 2.41
C GLY A 69 -17.49 11.60 3.25
N LYS A 70 -16.46 10.89 2.74
CA LYS A 70 -15.22 10.59 3.48
C LYS A 70 -13.99 10.82 2.61
N THR A 71 -12.91 11.31 3.21
CA THR A 71 -11.60 11.35 2.55
C THR A 71 -11.01 9.94 2.50
N ARG A 72 -10.67 9.48 1.29
CA ARG A 72 -10.09 8.16 1.04
C ARG A 72 -8.84 8.27 0.19
N ASN A 73 -7.88 7.38 0.44
CA ASN A 73 -6.77 7.19 -0.49
C ASN A 73 -7.27 6.54 -1.78
N VAL A 74 -6.85 7.09 -2.92
CA VAL A 74 -7.17 6.62 -4.27
C VAL A 74 -5.87 6.41 -5.01
N GLU A 75 -5.73 5.24 -5.64
CA GLU A 75 -4.61 4.94 -6.51
C GLU A 75 -5.07 4.88 -7.97
N ARG A 76 -4.30 5.51 -8.84
CA ARG A 76 -4.57 5.64 -10.27
C ARG A 76 -3.45 5.08 -11.15
N ARG A 77 -3.88 4.58 -12.31
CA ARG A 77 -3.05 4.21 -13.46
C ARG A 77 -3.84 4.49 -14.73
N ASN A 78 -3.19 4.98 -15.77
CA ASN A 78 -3.82 5.46 -17.01
C ASN A 78 -5.00 6.41 -16.74
N GLY A 79 -4.83 7.31 -15.78
CA GLY A 79 -5.90 8.22 -15.31
C GLY A 79 -7.11 7.55 -14.63
N ARG A 80 -7.14 6.21 -14.51
CA ARG A 80 -8.27 5.44 -13.94
C ARG A 80 -7.99 5.03 -12.51
N ILE A 81 -9.00 5.12 -11.66
CA ILE A 81 -8.96 4.59 -10.30
C ILE A 81 -8.98 3.06 -10.38
N PHE A 82 -7.93 2.41 -9.86
CA PHE A 82 -7.88 0.95 -9.76
C PHE A 82 -7.94 0.46 -8.30
N HIS A 83 -7.72 1.35 -7.33
CA HIS A 83 -7.84 1.03 -5.91
C HIS A 83 -8.37 2.23 -5.12
N ARG A 84 -9.27 1.94 -4.17
CA ARG A 84 -9.76 2.87 -3.15
C ARG A 84 -9.52 2.25 -1.77
N SER A 85 -8.74 2.92 -0.94
CA SER A 85 -8.58 2.50 0.46
C SER A 85 -9.81 2.86 1.29
N ARG A 86 -9.87 2.28 2.49
CA ARG A 86 -10.85 2.63 3.53
C ARG A 86 -10.46 3.90 4.28
N ASN A 87 -9.18 4.24 4.28
CA ASN A 87 -8.60 5.34 5.04
C ASN A 87 -7.90 6.34 4.09
N PRO A 88 -7.73 7.60 4.51
CA PRO A 88 -6.89 8.55 3.79
C PRO A 88 -5.41 8.11 3.82
N PHE A 89 -4.67 8.57 2.84
CA PHE A 89 -3.22 8.50 2.76
C PHE A 89 -2.59 9.56 3.63
N VAL A 90 -1.59 9.16 4.41
CA VAL A 90 -0.74 10.06 5.18
C VAL A 90 0.66 9.99 4.59
N PRO A 91 1.12 11.05 3.91
CA PRO A 91 2.48 11.08 3.36
C PRO A 91 3.51 11.18 4.48
N ILE A 92 4.63 10.47 4.34
CA ILE A 92 5.74 10.54 5.32
C ILE A 92 6.99 11.23 4.76
N CYS A 93 7.09 11.31 3.44
CA CYS A 93 8.05 12.07 2.68
C CYS A 93 7.64 11.98 1.20
N ASP A 94 8.25 12.80 0.36
CA ASP A 94 8.12 12.86 -1.10
C ASP A 94 7.19 13.98 -1.59
N SER A 95 7.84 15.09 -1.95
CA SER A 95 7.23 16.26 -2.57
C SER A 95 6.62 15.97 -3.95
N ARG A 96 6.99 14.87 -4.61
CA ARG A 96 6.45 14.50 -5.93
C ARG A 96 5.00 14.09 -5.86
N PHE A 97 4.62 13.41 -4.78
CA PHE A 97 3.22 13.06 -4.54
C PHE A 97 2.52 14.11 -3.68
N PHE A 98 3.26 14.71 -2.74
CA PHE A 98 2.71 15.66 -1.78
C PHE A 98 3.69 16.81 -1.54
N PRO A 99 3.66 17.89 -2.34
CA PRO A 99 4.69 18.95 -2.33
C PRO A 99 4.86 19.66 -0.97
N ASN A 100 3.86 19.57 -0.10
CA ASN A 100 3.87 20.17 1.24
C ASN A 100 4.07 19.14 2.38
N ALA A 101 4.34 17.87 2.05
CA ALA A 101 4.59 16.85 3.07
C ALA A 101 5.92 17.14 3.79
N LYS A 102 5.86 17.28 5.11
CA LYS A 102 7.05 17.34 5.95
C LYS A 102 7.53 15.92 6.22
N THR A 103 8.82 15.67 6.01
CA THR A 103 9.42 14.39 6.40
C THR A 103 9.29 14.19 7.90
N ASP A 104 8.58 13.13 8.31
CA ASP A 104 8.48 12.75 9.73
C ASP A 104 9.31 11.49 10.00
N PHE A 105 10.50 11.68 10.54
CA PHE A 105 11.41 10.58 10.91
C PHE A 105 10.83 9.61 11.94
N ARG A 106 9.85 10.04 12.77
CA ARG A 106 9.18 9.15 13.72
C ARG A 106 8.29 8.15 13.00
N CYS A 107 7.61 8.58 11.94
CA CYS A 107 6.83 7.69 11.08
C CYS A 107 7.74 6.62 10.47
N TYR A 108 8.92 7.01 9.97
CA TYR A 108 9.90 6.07 9.43
C TYR A 108 10.28 4.94 10.40
N ALA A 109 10.64 5.30 11.63
CA ALA A 109 11.05 4.33 12.65
C ALA A 109 9.92 3.34 13.01
N LEU A 110 8.67 3.80 13.00
CA LEU A 110 7.50 2.97 13.33
C LEU A 110 7.04 2.09 12.16
N LEU A 111 7.28 2.51 10.92
CA LEU A 111 6.82 1.82 9.71
C LEU A 111 7.85 0.85 9.13
N ALA A 112 9.14 1.17 9.23
CA ALA A 112 10.23 0.33 8.70
C ALA A 112 10.20 -1.13 9.17
N PRO A 113 9.81 -1.47 10.43
CA PRO A 113 9.69 -2.86 10.87
C PRO A 113 8.73 -3.70 10.02
N ALA A 114 7.77 -3.10 9.30
CA ALA A 114 6.87 -3.81 8.38
C ALA A 114 7.65 -4.59 7.32
N ILE A 115 8.78 -4.06 6.85
CA ILE A 115 9.64 -4.69 5.83
C ILE A 115 10.16 -6.05 6.31
N VAL A 116 10.60 -6.12 7.58
CA VAL A 116 11.16 -7.34 8.17
C VAL A 116 10.07 -8.29 8.65
N ARG A 117 8.97 -7.77 9.19
CA ARG A 117 7.84 -8.57 9.68
C ARG A 117 7.10 -9.32 8.56
N PHE A 118 7.05 -8.73 7.37
CA PHE A 118 6.35 -9.28 6.23
C PHE A 118 7.32 -9.47 5.06
N PRO A 119 8.21 -10.48 5.11
CA PRO A 119 9.17 -10.74 4.03
C PRO A 119 8.49 -11.36 2.80
N GLU A 120 7.31 -11.94 3.00
CA GLU A 120 6.56 -12.70 2.02
C GLU A 120 5.47 -11.87 1.33
N MET A 121 5.19 -12.25 0.08
CA MET A 121 4.03 -11.75 -0.66
C MET A 121 2.72 -12.20 -0.01
N LYS A 122 1.73 -11.31 0.06
CA LYS A 122 0.37 -11.59 0.53
C LYS A 122 -0.25 -12.73 -0.28
N GLU A 123 -0.97 -13.61 0.40
CA GLU A 123 -1.60 -14.79 -0.21
C GLU A 123 -2.53 -14.38 -1.36
N TRP A 124 -3.27 -13.28 -1.19
CA TRP A 124 -4.15 -12.72 -2.22
C TRP A 124 -3.43 -12.43 -3.55
N SER A 125 -2.18 -11.97 -3.48
CA SER A 125 -1.38 -11.69 -4.68
C SER A 125 -0.93 -12.97 -5.40
N ARG A 126 -0.94 -14.12 -4.72
CA ARG A 126 -0.63 -15.44 -5.29
C ARG A 126 -1.87 -16.11 -5.88
N MET A 127 -3.06 -15.78 -5.38
CA MET A 127 -4.33 -16.37 -5.81
C MET A 127 -4.73 -16.00 -7.24
N GLY A 128 -5.26 -16.97 -7.98
CA GLY A 128 -5.95 -16.79 -9.25
C GLY A 128 -7.31 -16.08 -9.10
N ARG A 129 -7.93 -15.72 -10.22
CA ARG A 129 -9.23 -15.00 -10.22
C ARG A 129 -10.30 -15.81 -9.48
N ASP A 130 -10.43 -17.09 -9.79
CA ASP A 130 -11.49 -17.94 -9.24
C ASP A 130 -11.30 -18.18 -7.74
N GLU A 131 -10.06 -18.35 -7.30
CA GLU A 131 -9.69 -18.47 -5.88
C GLU A 131 -10.04 -17.20 -5.11
N ARG A 132 -9.77 -16.01 -5.69
CA ARG A 132 -10.15 -14.73 -5.07
C ARG A 132 -11.66 -14.58 -4.93
N GLU A 133 -12.43 -14.99 -5.93
CA GLU A 133 -13.90 -14.93 -5.86
C GLU A 133 -14.45 -15.92 -4.83
N ALA A 134 -13.90 -17.14 -4.76
CA ALA A 134 -14.24 -18.11 -3.72
C ALA A 134 -13.90 -17.59 -2.31
N HIS A 135 -12.72 -16.97 -2.16
CA HIS A 135 -12.29 -16.36 -0.91
C HIS A 135 -13.23 -15.22 -0.50
N LYS A 136 -13.64 -14.33 -1.42
CA LYS A 136 -14.61 -13.27 -1.11
C LYS A 136 -15.92 -13.83 -0.59
N ARG A 137 -16.49 -14.85 -1.27
CA ARG A 137 -17.74 -15.49 -0.86
C ARG A 137 -17.67 -16.08 0.55
N ARG A 138 -16.52 -16.65 0.92
CA ARG A 138 -16.30 -17.25 2.24
C ARG A 138 -16.31 -16.23 3.39
N TYR A 139 -15.74 -15.05 3.17
CA TYR A 139 -15.58 -14.04 4.24
C TYR A 139 -16.59 -12.89 4.19
N PHE A 140 -17.31 -12.73 3.09
CA PHE A 140 -18.40 -11.76 2.92
C PHE A 140 -19.60 -12.43 2.25
N PRO A 141 -20.32 -13.31 2.97
CA PRO A 141 -21.59 -13.82 2.47
C PRO A 141 -22.57 -12.66 2.34
N THR A 142 -23.21 -12.56 1.17
CA THR A 142 -24.29 -11.60 0.88
C THR A 142 -25.54 -11.93 1.66
#